data_AF-A0A9Q6IB60-F1
#
_entry.id   AF-A0A9Q6IB60-F1
#
_cell.length_a   1.000
_cell.length_b   1.000
_cell.length_c   1.000
_cell.angle_alpha   90.00
_cell.angle_beta   90.00
_cell.angle_gamma   90.00
#
_symmetry.space_group_name_H-M   'P 1'
#
loop_
_entity.id
_entity.type
_entity.pdbx_description
1 polymer ?
#
loop_
_entity_poly.entity_id
_entity_poly.type
_entity_poly.pdbx_seq_one_letter_code
_entity_poly.pdbx_strand_id
1 'polypeptide(L)'
;VPEGLVIALVLAGAGMSRVRAFLIGAASGLVEPVFALLCAWLVSLAQVLLPLGLALAAGAMLLVVTHEVIPESRRNGHEKLASLGLCIGFCLMMVMDTALA
;
A
#
# COMPACT_ATOMS: atom_id res chain seq x y z
N VAL A 1 1.16 -7.28 -0.34
CA VAL A 1 0.16 -7.97 -1.25
C VAL A 1 -0.76 -7.01 -2.01
N PRO A 2 -1.44 -6.02 -1.38
CA PRO A 2 -2.43 -5.23 -2.12
C PRO A 2 -1.81 -4.34 -3.19
N GLU A 3 -0.61 -3.79 -2.99
CA GLU A 3 0.02 -2.88 -3.96
C GLU A 3 0.46 -3.59 -5.26
N GLY A 4 1.07 -4.78 -5.17
CA GLY A 4 1.44 -5.56 -6.36
C GLY A 4 0.23 -5.96 -7.21
N LEU A 5 -0.92 -6.25 -6.57
CA LEU A 5 -2.17 -6.52 -7.26
C LEU A 5 -2.78 -5.24 -7.87
N VAL A 6 -2.72 -4.12 -7.16
CA VAL A 6 -3.17 -2.81 -7.66
C VAL A 6 -2.37 -2.40 -8.89
N ILE A 7 -1.04 -2.53 -8.86
CA ILE A 7 -0.15 -2.25 -10.00
C ILE A 7 -0.50 -3.17 -11.19
N ALA A 8 -0.71 -4.47 -10.95
CA ALA A 8 -1.13 -5.39 -12.00
C ALA A 8 -2.47 -5.00 -12.64
N LEU A 9 -3.45 -4.57 -11.83
CA LEU A 9 -4.76 -4.13 -12.31
C LEU A 9 -4.68 -2.83 -13.10
N VAL A 10 -3.89 -1.86 -12.64
CA VAL A 10 -3.65 -0.60 -13.35
C VAL A 10 -2.95 -0.85 -14.69
N LEU A 11 -1.91 -1.69 -14.71
CA LEU A 11 -1.18 -2.04 -15.94
C LEU A 11 -2.04 -2.83 -16.93
N ALA A 12 -2.91 -3.72 -16.43
CA ALA A 12 -3.88 -4.41 -17.27
C ALA A 12 -4.93 -3.44 -17.84
N GLY A 13 -5.40 -2.47 -17.04
CA GLY A 13 -6.30 -1.41 -17.47
C GLY A 13 -5.67 -0.44 -18.48
N ALA A 14 -4.35 -0.27 -18.45
CA ALA A 14 -3.58 0.52 -19.41
C ALA A 14 -3.35 -0.18 -20.77
N GLY A 15 -3.95 -1.36 -20.99
CA GLY A 15 -3.89 -2.08 -22.28
C GLY A 15 -2.75 -3.09 -22.41
N MET A 16 -2.04 -3.38 -21.33
CA MET A 16 -0.97 -4.37 -21.33
C MET A 16 -1.52 -5.81 -21.22
N SER A 17 -0.83 -6.79 -21.81
CA SER A 17 -1.30 -8.18 -21.77
C SER A 17 -1.36 -8.71 -20.33
N ARG A 18 -2.46 -9.39 -19.98
CA ARG A 18 -2.77 -9.85 -18.62
C ARG A 18 -1.61 -10.61 -17.95
N VAL A 19 -0.87 -11.41 -18.73
CA VAL A 19 0.28 -12.19 -18.26
C VAL A 19 1.47 -11.29 -17.92
N ARG A 20 1.76 -10.26 -18.73
CA ARG A 20 2.85 -9.30 -18.44
C ARG A 20 2.50 -8.41 -17.26
N ALA A 21 1.25 -7.94 -17.17
CA ALA A 21 0.79 -7.16 -16.03
C ALA A 21 0.89 -7.94 -14.71
N PHE A 22 0.55 -9.23 -14.73
CA PHE A 22 0.73 -10.12 -13.58
C PHE A 22 2.20 -10.31 -13.21
N LEU A 23 3.09 -10.60 -14.18
CA LEU A 23 4.52 -10.79 -13.91
C LEU A 23 5.17 -9.54 -13.32
N ILE A 24 4.83 -8.36 -13.84
CA ILE A 24 5.37 -7.09 -13.34
C ILE A 24 4.81 -6.78 -11.95
N GLY A 25 3.51 -7.00 -11.73
CA GLY A 25 2.91 -6.84 -10.39
C GLY A 25 3.51 -7.80 -9.35
N ALA A 26 3.76 -9.05 -9.73
CA ALA A 26 4.41 -10.03 -8.86
C ALA A 26 5.88 -9.67 -8.57
N ALA A 27 6.63 -9.22 -9.59
CA ALA A 27 8.00 -8.75 -9.41
C ALA A 27 8.08 -7.53 -8.49
N SER A 28 7.17 -6.55 -8.64
CA SER A 28 7.08 -5.39 -7.74
C SER A 28 6.68 -5.80 -6.33
N GLY A 29 5.74 -6.74 -6.18
CA GLY A 29 5.33 -7.24 -4.87
C GLY A 29 6.44 -8.00 -4.14
N LEU A 30 7.44 -8.51 -4.85
CA LEU A 30 8.58 -9.19 -4.24
C LEU A 30 9.54 -8.23 -3.51
N VAL A 31 9.47 -6.93 -3.80
CA VAL A 31 10.27 -5.91 -3.09
C VAL A 31 9.86 -5.81 -1.63
N GLU A 32 8.56 -5.91 -1.31
CA GLU A 32 8.05 -5.87 0.07
C GLU A 32 8.73 -6.89 1.01
N PRO A 33 8.71 -8.22 0.74
CA PRO A 33 9.32 -9.20 1.64
C PRO A 33 10.85 -9.07 1.73
N VAL A 34 11.52 -8.65 0.66
CA VAL A 34 12.98 -8.47 0.65
C VAL A 34 13.37 -7.36 1.62
N PHE A 35 12.73 -6.20 1.54
CA PHE A 35 12.99 -5.10 2.46
C PHE A 35 12.45 -5.38 3.86
N ALA A 36 11.33 -6.09 4.01
CA ALA A 36 10.81 -6.49 5.32
C ALA A 36 11.80 -7.37 6.09
N LEU A 37 12.43 -8.35 5.42
CA LEU A 37 13.48 -9.19 6.02
C LEU A 37 14.69 -8.36 6.45
N LEU A 38 15.13 -7.44 5.59
CA LEU A 38 16.28 -6.58 5.85
C LEU A 38 16.01 -5.64 7.04
N CYS A 39 14.83 -5.00 7.08
CA CYS A 39 14.39 -4.16 8.19
C CYS A 39 14.21 -4.96 9.48
N ALA A 40 13.62 -6.16 9.43
CA ALA A 40 13.46 -7.01 10.61
C ALA A 40 14.80 -7.43 11.22
N TRP A 41 15.79 -7.74 10.36
CA TRP A 41 17.15 -8.02 10.81
C TRP A 41 17.78 -6.79 11.47
N LEU A 42 17.68 -5.61 10.86
CA LEU A 42 18.26 -4.38 11.38
C LEU A 42 17.62 -3.94 12.71
N VAL A 43 16.30 -4.06 12.82
CA VAL A 43 15.53 -3.78 14.04
C VAL A 43 15.93 -4.70 15.20
N SER A 44 16.29 -5.95 14.91
CA SER A 44 16.69 -6.92 15.95
C SER A 44 17.95 -6.46 16.72
N LEU A 45 18.78 -5.62 16.11
CA LEU A 45 19.97 -5.02 16.77
C LEU A 45 19.65 -3.71 17.50
N ALA A 46 18.55 -3.02 17.15
CA ALA A 46 18.26 -1.65 17.60
C ALA A 46 16.79 -1.47 17.97
N GLN A 47 16.34 -2.14 19.03
CA GLN A 47 14.96 -2.06 19.53
C GLN A 47 14.52 -0.63 19.92
N VAL A 48 15.45 0.20 20.37
CA VAL A 48 15.18 1.62 20.72
C VAL A 48 14.82 2.46 19.49
N LEU A 49 15.29 2.07 18.30
CA LEU A 49 15.01 2.77 17.04
C LEU A 49 13.71 2.34 16.38
N LEU A 50 13.11 1.22 16.82
CA LEU A 50 11.85 0.70 16.29
C LEU A 50 10.71 1.74 16.26
N PRO A 51 10.38 2.45 17.38
CA PRO A 51 9.28 3.41 17.36
C PRO A 51 9.53 4.58 16.40
N LEU A 52 10.79 5.01 16.25
CA LEU A 52 11.16 6.06 15.31
C LEU A 52 11.02 5.58 13.86
N GLY A 53 11.43 4.33 13.57
CA GLY A 53 11.27 3.71 12.26
C GLY A 53 9.80 3.55 11.86
N LEU A 54 8.95 3.10 12.79
CA LEU A 54 7.51 2.99 12.57
C LEU A 54 6.86 4.36 12.33
N ALA A 55 7.27 5.40 13.07
CA ALA A 55 6.79 6.76 12.87
C ALA A 55 7.18 7.30 11.48
N LEU A 56 8.41 7.06 11.02
CA LEU A 56 8.85 7.44 9.68
C LEU A 56 8.10 6.67 8.58
N ALA A 57 7.89 5.36 8.77
CA ALA A 57 7.12 4.55 7.81
C ALA A 57 5.67 5.05 7.70
N ALA A 58 5.02 5.36 8.83
CA ALA A 58 3.68 5.94 8.84
C ALA A 58 3.65 7.30 8.12
N GLY A 59 4.64 8.16 8.35
CA GLY A 59 4.76 9.45 7.68
C GLY A 59 4.93 9.33 6.16
N ALA A 60 5.77 8.40 5.70
CA ALA A 60 5.97 8.14 4.28
C ALA A 60 4.66 7.67 3.61
N MET A 61 3.92 6.77 4.23
CA MET A 61 2.63 6.29 3.71
C MET A 61 1.59 7.41 3.65
N LEU A 62 1.53 8.31 4.63
CA LEU A 62 0.64 9.47 4.58
C LEU A 62 0.96 10.41 3.43
N LEU A 63 2.25 10.66 3.12
CA LEU A 63 2.64 11.48 1.98
C LEU A 63 2.21 10.85 0.65
N VAL A 64 2.49 9.56 0.45
CA VAL A 64 2.09 8.84 -0.77
C VAL A 64 0.56 8.86 -0.94
N VAL A 65 -0.20 8.57 0.12
CA VAL A 65 -1.66 8.56 0.05
C VAL A 65 -2.22 9.94 -0.30
N THR A 66 -1.70 11.00 0.31
CA THR A 66 -2.20 12.36 0.10
C THR A 66 -1.82 12.93 -1.27
N HIS A 67 -0.60 12.66 -1.75
CA HIS A 67 -0.11 13.19 -3.02
C HIS A 67 -0.48 12.35 -4.25
N GLU A 68 -0.65 11.03 -4.10
CA GLU A 68 -0.88 10.13 -5.25
C GLU A 68 -2.27 9.49 -5.18
N VAL A 69 -2.59 8.78 -4.09
CA VAL A 69 -3.79 7.93 -4.03
C VAL A 69 -5.10 8.73 -4.04
N ILE A 70 -5.19 9.78 -3.21
CA ILE A 70 -6.40 10.61 -3.12
C ILE A 70 -6.66 11.37 -4.44
N PRO A 71 -5.67 12.09 -5.02
CA PRO A 71 -5.86 12.78 -6.30
C PRO A 71 -6.21 11.83 -7.44
N GLU A 72 -5.54 10.69 -7.55
CA GLU A 72 -5.78 9.71 -8.62
C GLU A 72 -7.18 9.10 -8.52
N SER A 73 -7.65 8.81 -7.30
CA SER A 73 -9.01 8.29 -7.08
C SER A 73 -10.11 9.28 -7.52
N ARG A 74 -9.82 10.58 -7.56
CA ARG A 74 -10.75 11.64 -7.95
C ARG A 74 -10.70 11.96 -9.44
N ARG A 75 -9.66 11.52 -10.15
CA ARG A 75 -9.34 11.87 -11.55
C ARG A 75 -10.43 11.46 -12.56
N ASN A 76 -11.24 10.45 -12.25
CA ASN A 76 -12.32 9.96 -13.12
C ASN A 76 -13.71 10.57 -12.79
N GLY A 77 -13.78 11.67 -12.01
CA GLY A 77 -15.04 12.39 -11.73
C GLY A 77 -16.00 11.71 -10.73
N HIS A 78 -15.64 10.54 -10.20
CA HIS A 78 -16.46 9.76 -9.25
C HIS A 78 -16.11 10.09 -7.79
N GLU A 79 -16.07 11.39 -7.47
CA GLU A 79 -15.52 11.87 -6.20
C GLU A 79 -16.21 11.30 -4.96
N LYS A 80 -17.54 11.21 -5.00
CA LYS A 80 -18.33 10.66 -3.90
C LYS A 80 -18.07 9.17 -3.66
N LEU A 81 -17.95 8.39 -4.73
CA LEU A 81 -17.68 6.95 -4.64
C LEU A 81 -16.25 6.68 -4.14
N ALA A 82 -15.28 7.46 -4.61
CA ALA A 82 -13.89 7.39 -4.13
C ALA A 82 -13.79 7.69 -2.62
N SER A 83 -14.42 8.78 -2.16
CA SER A 83 -14.43 9.12 -0.73
C SER A 83 -15.19 8.10 0.13
N LEU A 84 -16.28 7.52 -0.39
CA LEU A 84 -17.05 6.50 0.31
C LEU A 84 -16.27 5.18 0.40
N GLY A 85 -15.55 4.79 -0.65
CA GLY A 85 -14.62 3.66 -0.65
C GLY A 85 -13.48 3.84 0.35
N LEU A 86 -12.91 5.04 0.45
CA LEU A 86 -11.90 5.39 1.45
C LEU A 86 -12.45 5.21 2.88
N CYS A 87 -13.64 5.75 3.18
CA CYS A 87 -14.26 5.60 4.49
C CYS A 87 -14.54 4.13 4.84
N ILE A 88 -15.07 3.34 3.90
CA ILE A 88 -15.32 1.91 4.12
C ILE A 88 -14.01 1.17 4.39
N GLY A 89 -12.96 1.43 3.58
CA GLY A 89 -11.65 0.82 3.76
C GLY A 89 -11.02 1.18 5.12
N PHE A 90 -11.14 2.43 5.55
CA PHE A 90 -10.67 2.88 6.86
C PHE A 90 -11.43 2.20 8.00
N CYS A 91 -12.76 2.12 7.93
CA CYS A 91 -13.57 1.40 8.91
C CYS A 91 -13.20 -0.09 8.96
N LEU A 92 -13.00 -0.73 7.81
CA LEU A 92 -12.57 -2.13 7.74
C LEU A 92 -11.21 -2.31 8.41
N MET A 93 -10.25 -1.42 8.14
CA MET A 93 -8.94 -1.45 8.76
C MET A 93 -9.02 -1.30 10.29
N MET A 94 -9.82 -0.36 10.79
CA MET A 94 -10.04 -0.18 12.23
C MET A 94 -10.69 -1.42 12.89
N VAL A 95 -11.64 -2.05 12.20
CA VAL A 95 -12.27 -3.30 12.68
C VAL A 95 -11.25 -4.43 12.71
N MET A 96 -10.42 -4.57 11.67
CA MET A 96 -9.37 -5.58 11.65
C MET A 96 -8.33 -5.35 12.74
N ASP A 97 -7.90 -4.10 12.98
CA ASP A 97 -6.99 -3.74 14.06
C ASP A 97 -7.57 -4.12 15.43
N THR A 98 -8.83 -3.75 15.69
CA THR A 98 -9.51 -4.09 16.95
C THR A 98 -9.75 -5.59 17.12
N ALA A 99 -9.98 -6.34 16.02
CA ALA A 99 -10.26 -7.76 16.05
C ALA A 99 -9.00 -8.64 16.13
N LEU A 100 -7.85 -8.16 15.64
CA LEU A 100 -6.56 -8.85 15.72
C LEU A 100 -5.67 -8.37 16.88
N ALA A 101 -6.02 -7.27 17.56
CA ALA A 101 -5.38 -6.80 18.78
C ALA A 101 -5.58 -7.78 19.95
#